data_AF-A0A8J7SY23-F1
#
_entry.id   AF-A0A8J7SY23-F1
#
_cell.length_a   1.000
_cell.length_b   1.000
_cell.length_c   1.000
_cell.angle_alpha   90.00
_cell.angle_beta   90.00
_cell.angle_gamma   90.00
#
_symmetry.space_group_name_H-M   'P 1'
#
loop_
_entity.id
_entity.type
_entity.pdbx_description
1 polymer ?
#
loop_
_entity_poly.entity_id
_entity_poly.type
_entity_poly.pdbx_seq_one_letter_code
_entity_poly.pdbx_strand_id
1 'polypeptide(L)' 'MIWLVLAVFVGLLVAGVAVAYALGAASVLSFIATDNARFLAILPQRFFSEIDVFALMAMPLFILTGEIMNRAG' A
#
# COMPACT_ATOMS: atom_id res chain seq x y z
N MET A 1 17.65 14.21 9.61
CA MET A 1 16.99 13.06 8.95
C MET A 1 16.18 13.47 7.71
N ILE A 2 15.42 14.57 7.73
CA ILE A 2 14.68 15.05 6.53
C ILE A 2 15.60 15.19 5.29
N TRP A 3 16.82 15.71 5.48
CA TRP A 3 17.82 15.86 4.43
C TRP A 3 18.36 14.52 3.90
N LEU A 4 18.42 13.48 4.74
CA LEU A 4 18.86 12.14 4.34
C LEU A 4 17.79 11.48 3.46
N VAL A 5 16.52 11.61 3.84
CA VAL A 5 15.38 11.13 3.04
C VAL A 5 15.32 11.84 1.69
N LEU A 6 15.50 13.17 1.68
CA LEU A 6 15.56 13.95 0.44
C LEU A 6 16.71 13.52 -0.47
N ALA A 7 17.92 13.32 0.07
CA ALA A 7 19.07 12.89 -0.71
C ALA A 7 18.86 11.49 -1.33
N VAL A 8 18.32 10.55 -0.56
CA VAL A 8 17.99 9.19 -1.04
C VAL A 8 16.90 9.23 -2.11
N PHE A 9 15.84 10.02 -1.89
CA PHE A 9 14.75 10.15 -2.84
C PHE A 9 15.22 10.75 -4.18
N VAL A 10 15.97 11.84 -4.14
CA VAL A 10 16.53 12.48 -5.34
C VAL A 10 17.53 11.53 -6.04
N GLY A 11 18.35 10.80 -5.28
CA GLY A 11 19.26 9.79 -5.84
C GLY A 11 18.53 8.67 -6.58
N LEU A 12 17.44 8.15 -6.01
CA LEU A 12 16.61 7.12 -6.64
C LEU A 12 15.90 7.62 -7.90
N LEU A 13 15.45 8.88 -7.92
CA LEU A 13 14.86 9.50 -9.10
C LEU A 13 15.87 9.68 -10.23
N VAL A 14 17.10 10.13 -9.92
CA VAL A 14 18.17 10.25 -10.91
C VAL A 14 18.57 8.88 -11.48
N ALA A 15 18.46 7.82 -10.69
CA ALA A 15 18.68 6.44 -11.14
C ALA A 15 17.57 5.89 -12.07
N GLY A 16 16.52 6.67 -12.35
CA GLY A 16 15.44 6.29 -13.27
C GLY A 16 14.40 5.34 -12.66
N VAL A 17 14.36 5.20 -11.33
CA VAL A 17 13.38 4.37 -10.63
C VAL A 17 12.01 5.04 -10.66
N ALA A 18 10.94 4.27 -10.86
CA ALA A 18 9.58 4.82 -10.83
C ALA A 18 9.28 5.49 -9.48
N VAL A 19 8.56 6.62 -9.52
CA VAL A 19 8.31 7.48 -8.35
C VAL A 19 7.71 6.71 -7.17
N ALA A 20 6.82 5.75 -7.43
CA ALA A 20 6.21 4.90 -6.40
C ALA A 20 7.25 4.09 -5.62
N TYR A 21 8.21 3.48 -6.31
CA TYR A 21 9.29 2.72 -5.67
C TYR A 21 10.29 3.64 -4.96
N ALA A 22 10.57 4.81 -5.53
CA ALA A 22 11.46 5.79 -4.90
C ALA A 22 10.89 6.31 -3.57
N LEU A 23 9.59 6.64 -3.53
CA LEU A 23 8.89 7.05 -2.31
C LEU A 23 8.85 5.91 -1.28
N GLY A 24 8.48 4.71 -1.69
CA GLY A 24 8.43 3.55 -0.80
C GLY A 24 9.78 3.23 -0.15
N ALA A 25 10.85 3.18 -0.96
CA ALA A 25 12.20 2.91 -0.49
C ALA A 25 12.73 4.00 0.46
N ALA A 26 12.53 5.28 0.12
CA ALA A 26 12.93 6.41 0.98
C ALA A 26 12.18 6.39 2.32
N SER A 27 10.89 6.02 2.31
CA SER A 27 10.07 5.88 3.52
C SER A 27 10.57 4.77 4.41
N VAL A 28 10.83 3.58 3.86
CA VAL A 28 11.38 2.43 4.60
C VAL A 28 12.75 2.76 5.21
N LEU A 29 13.65 3.37 4.43
CA LEU A 29 14.96 3.81 4.93
C LEU A 29 14.85 4.82 6.07
N SER A 30 13.87 5.73 6.03
CA SER A 30 13.65 6.70 7.09
C SER A 30 13.27 6.05 8.43
N PHE A 31 12.43 5.01 8.40
CA PHE A 31 12.01 4.30 9.61
C PHE A 31 13.16 3.49 10.23
N ILE A 32 14.00 2.87 9.40
CA ILE A 32 15.20 2.16 9.84
C ILE A 32 16.20 3.14 10.46
N ALA A 33 16.44 4.29 9.82
CA ALA A 33 17.35 5.32 10.33
C ALA A 33 16.88 6.00 11.62
N THR A 34 15.61 5.85 11.99
CA THR A 34 15.03 6.39 13.24
C THR A 34 14.94 5.33 14.35
N ASP A 35 15.48 4.12 14.15
CA ASP A 35 15.29 2.96 15.04
C ASP A 35 13.81 2.57 15.26
N ASN A 36 12.92 3.08 14.40
CA ASN A 36 11.47 2.91 14.47
C ASN A 36 11.00 1.79 13.52
N ALA A 37 11.80 0.75 13.37
CA ALA A 37 11.53 -0.36 12.46
C ALA A 37 10.22 -1.11 12.82
N ARG A 38 9.75 -1.04 14.07
CA ARG A 38 8.46 -1.59 14.50
C ARG A 38 7.26 -1.01 13.74
N PHE A 39 7.35 0.24 13.29
CA PHE A 39 6.26 0.90 12.57
C PHE A 39 6.11 0.39 11.11
N LEU A 40 7.10 -0.33 10.57
CA LEU A 40 6.94 -1.01 9.27
C LEU A 40 5.84 -2.07 9.30
N ALA A 41 5.53 -2.65 10.47
CA ALA A 41 4.46 -3.64 10.60
C ALA A 41 3.06 -3.07 10.30
N ILE A 42 2.89 -1.74 10.27
CA ILE A 42 1.64 -1.06 9.90
C ILE A 42 1.48 -0.95 8.37
N LEU A 43 2.55 -1.15 7.58
CA LEU A 43 2.48 -1.04 6.12
C LEU A 43 1.41 -1.95 5.51
N PRO A 44 1.35 -3.27 5.82
CA PRO A 44 0.30 -4.13 5.27
C PRO A 44 -1.10 -3.63 5.61
N GLN A 45 -1.32 -3.19 6.86
CA GLN A 45 -2.62 -2.64 7.27
C GLN A 45 -3.01 -1.39 6.47
N ARG A 46 -2.06 -0.49 6.20
CA ARG A 46 -2.29 0.70 5.38
C ARG A 46 -2.64 0.32 3.94
N PHE A 47 -1.92 -0.63 3.35
CA PHE A 47 -2.23 -1.13 2.01
C PHE A 47 -3.66 -1.68 1.94
N PHE A 48 -4.06 -2.55 2.88
CA PHE A 48 -5.42 -3.11 2.88
C PHE A 48 -6.51 -2.06 3.14
N SER A 49 -6.23 -1.04 3.94
CA SER A 49 -7.18 0.05 4.21
C SER A 49 -7.36 1.00 3.03
N GLU A 50 -6.42 1.04 2.10
CA GLU A 50 -6.51 1.83 0.86
C GLU A 50 -7.10 1.04 -0.31
N ILE A 51 -7.25 -0.29 -0.19
CA ILE A 51 -7.99 -1.05 -1.18
C ILE A 51 -9.47 -0.67 -1.09
N ASP A 52 -10.11 -0.53 -2.25
CA ASP A 52 -11.53 -0.26 -2.34
C ASP A 52 -12.34 -1.42 -1.73
N VAL A 53 -12.68 -1.27 -0.45
CA VAL A 53 -13.47 -2.24 0.32
C VAL A 53 -14.85 -2.42 -0.31
N PHE A 54 -15.40 -1.39 -0.96
CA PHE A 54 -16.69 -1.49 -1.63
C PHE A 54 -16.61 -2.43 -2.83
N ALA A 55 -15.60 -2.28 -3.69
CA ALA A 55 -15.38 -3.19 -4.81
C ALA A 55 -15.12 -4.64 -4.35
N LEU A 56 -14.33 -4.81 -3.29
CA LEU A 56 -14.05 -6.14 -2.71
C LEU A 56 -15.31 -6.79 -2.10
N MET A 57 -16.20 -6.00 -1.49
CA MET A 57 -17.48 -6.49 -0.94
C MET A 57 -18.53 -6.70 -2.03
N ALA A 58 -18.48 -5.97 -3.14
CA ALA A 58 -19.41 -6.13 -4.24
C ALA A 58 -19.29 -7.53 -4.86
N MET A 59 -18.08 -8.06 -5.03
CA MET A 59 -17.85 -9.40 -5.59
C MET A 59 -18.60 -10.53 -4.85
N PRO A 60 -18.46 -10.74 -3.51
CA PRO A 60 -19.21 -11.76 -2.80
C PRO A 60 -20.72 -11.49 -2.77
N LEU A 61 -21.14 -10.22 -2.73
CA LEU A 61 -22.57 -9.87 -2.78
C LEU A 61 -23.19 -10.22 -4.13
N PHE A 62 -22.49 -9.97 -5.24
CA PHE A 62 -22.95 -10.39 -6.58
C PHE A 62 -23.05 -11.92 -6.69
N ILE A 63 -22.08 -12.65 -6.14
CA ILE A 63 -22.13 -14.12 -6.11
C ILE A 63 -23.33 -14.59 -5.28
N LEU A 64 -23.53 -14.03 -4.09
CA LEU A 64 -24.65 -14.36 -3.21
C LEU A 64 -26.00 -14.06 -3.86
N THR A 65 -26.15 -12.87 -4.46
CA THR A 65 -27.37 -12.49 -5.18
C THR A 65 -27.62 -13.42 -6.36
N GLY A 66 -26.58 -13.77 -7.14
CA GLY A 66 -26.69 -14.74 -8.23
C GLY A 66 -27.14 -16.13 -7.74
N GLU A 67 -26.63 -16.58 -6.60
CA GLU A 67 -27.04 -17.84 -6.00
C GLU A 67 -28.47 -17.81 -5.46
N ILE A 68 -28.91 -16.68 -4.88
CA ILE A 68 -30.30 -16.46 -4.48
C ILE A 68 -31.22 -16.54 -5.70
N MET A 69 -30.89 -15.84 -6.79
CA MET A 69 -31.69 -15.87 -8.03
C MET A 69 -31.80 -17.29 -8.60
N ASN A 70 -30.68 -18.03 -8.64
CA ASN A 70 -30.66 -19.40 -9.13
C ASN A 70 -31.52 -20.37 -8.29
N ARG A 71 -31.73 -20.08 -7.01
CA ARG A 71 -32.55 -20.90 -6.09
C ARG A 71 -34.00 -20.42 -5.97
N ALA A 72 -34.23 -19.11 -6.11
CA ALA A 72 -35.54 -18.50 -5.98
C ALA A 72 -36.38 -18.57 -7.26
N GLY A 73 -35.74 -18.76 -8.43
CA GLY A 73 -36.37 -18.75 -9.75
C GLY A 73 -36.19 -17.42 -10.45
#